data_AF-A0A382I1R8-F1
#
_entry.id   AF-A0A382I1R8-F1
#
_cell.length_a   1.000
_cell.length_b   1.000
_cell.length_c   1.000
_cell.angle_alpha   90.00
_cell.angle_beta   90.00
_cell.angle_gamma   90.00
#
_symmetry.space_group_name_H-M   'P 1'
#
loop_
_entity.id
_entity.type
_entity.pdbx_description
1 polymer ?
#
loop_
_entity_poly.entity_id
_entity_poly.type
_entity_poly.pdbx_seq_one_letter_code
_entity_poly.pdbx_strand_id
1 'polypeptide(L)'
;FLKKSRQLNQENVRISGRVEESSRQLNRAVSDSDLIGRWEETSSSEQFTLTVGSDQEIANPLHVFGIDESEGAITIKGENTDPIEATYMPTVFAPIVANFSMDGDQDYPIVEFAFLYMTNMDDYVSHPDSIAMVVLHDSVSYSFGTAGGELMDNVTIFAGDILYEEEPEWGLPMVRIVHGITIKDTISLEVIDFMENSETFTLAGEIKHGTIPLMAGVQYPIEDFIGSLWDDGDEDDELWVEKFYVEFLSDNTGRFIDYWEDLEYGDSDTDSSAFVWATWDDTLAITEKHEDWDEDKEEYIVITETIDAIYKIENSVLSISAEFDFCEDEYEDPLSPYACGDSLRFLGLFGLNDVESLIISFSAIHDYDGKTGTRTDLVFNQIMPGDGSIIEITSDNAWTDSLVFAWESADHVFGDGDVTYWPELSGDLNNFFLMTSNTTDNIWKIPYHHIKYY
;
A
#
# COMPACT_ATOMS: atom_id res chain seq x y z
N PHE A 1 10.13 5.90 2.36
CA PHE A 1 9.74 4.83 1.40
C PHE A 1 9.36 3.48 2.04
N LEU A 2 10.27 2.75 2.72
CA LEU A 2 9.95 1.50 3.49
C LEU A 2 8.82 1.64 4.54
N LYS A 3 8.62 2.85 5.08
CA LYS A 3 7.49 3.18 5.98
C LYS A 3 6.14 3.32 5.26
N LYS A 4 6.13 3.77 4.00
CA LYS A 4 4.91 4.03 3.21
C LYS A 4 4.45 2.78 2.45
N SER A 5 5.37 1.95 1.94
CA SER A 5 4.99 0.67 1.31
C SER A 5 4.44 -0.33 2.34
N ARG A 6 4.84 -0.24 3.60
CA ARG A 6 4.28 -1.03 4.71
C ARG A 6 2.93 -0.52 5.24
N GLN A 7 2.62 0.76 5.08
CA GLN A 7 1.35 1.35 5.53
C GLN A 7 0.13 0.83 4.77
N LEU A 8 0.31 0.26 3.57
CA LEU A 8 -0.77 -0.33 2.78
C LEU A 8 -1.25 -1.70 3.29
N ASN A 9 -0.55 -2.33 4.24
CA ASN A 9 -0.77 -3.73 4.61
C ASN A 9 -1.39 -3.96 5.99
N GLN A 10 -1.89 -2.94 6.68
CA GLN A 10 -2.34 -3.03 8.07
C GLN A 10 -3.87 -3.05 8.26
N GLU A 11 -4.67 -3.07 7.20
CA GLU A 11 -6.13 -2.91 7.32
C GLU A 11 -6.90 -4.12 7.88
N ASN A 12 -6.28 -5.22 8.32
CA ASN A 12 -7.06 -6.31 8.92
C ASN A 12 -6.33 -7.12 10.02
N VAL A 13 -6.86 -6.98 11.26
CA VAL A 13 -6.87 -7.94 12.41
C VAL A 13 -5.90 -7.74 13.61
N ARG A 14 -6.43 -7.04 14.62
CA ARG A 14 -6.45 -7.22 16.12
C ARG A 14 -5.34 -8.03 16.87
N ILE A 15 -4.81 -7.46 17.98
CA ILE A 15 -5.03 -7.90 19.40
C ILE A 15 -4.24 -7.09 20.50
N SER A 16 -4.93 -6.14 21.16
CA SER A 16 -4.91 -5.55 22.54
C SER A 16 -3.66 -5.47 23.39
N GLY A 17 -3.24 -4.24 23.68
CA GLY A 17 -2.43 -3.87 24.84
C GLY A 17 -2.24 -2.35 24.95
N ARG A 18 -2.77 -1.76 26.02
CA ARG A 18 -2.69 -0.31 26.29
C ARG A 18 -1.24 0.16 26.47
N VAL A 19 -0.75 1.00 25.56
CA VAL A 19 0.55 1.70 25.70
C VAL A 19 0.34 3.01 26.45
N GLU A 20 0.83 3.10 27.69
CA GLU A 20 1.13 4.40 28.29
C GLU A 20 2.53 4.81 27.79
N GLU A 21 2.63 5.96 27.12
CA GLU A 21 3.89 6.57 26.73
C GLU A 21 4.87 6.59 27.91
N SER A 22 5.92 5.78 27.81
CA SER A 22 7.09 5.89 28.66
C SER A 22 7.92 7.07 28.20
N SER A 23 7.42 8.30 28.45
CA SER A 23 8.11 9.55 28.12
C SER A 23 9.33 9.82 29.03
N ARG A 24 10.03 8.78 29.49
CA ARG A 24 11.25 8.94 30.29
C ARG A 24 12.41 9.31 29.37
N GLN A 25 12.44 10.58 28.97
CA GLN A 25 13.67 11.23 28.50
C GLN A 25 14.72 11.17 29.62
N LEU A 26 15.53 10.11 29.62
CA LEU A 26 16.75 10.05 30.41
C LEU A 26 17.82 10.86 29.68
N ASN A 27 18.56 11.68 30.42
CA ASN A 27 19.48 12.69 29.90
C ASN A 27 20.34 12.21 28.72
N ARG A 28 20.66 13.12 27.79
CA ARG A 28 21.62 12.92 26.70
C ARG A 28 22.83 12.12 27.18
N ALA A 29 22.99 10.92 26.66
CA ALA A 29 24.19 10.13 26.86
C ALA A 29 25.06 10.34 25.62
N VAL A 30 26.34 10.61 25.82
CA VAL A 30 27.32 10.28 24.77
C VAL A 30 27.26 8.76 24.61
N SER A 31 27.43 8.20 23.43
CA SER A 31 27.46 6.74 23.25
C SER A 31 28.89 6.32 22.93
N ASP A 32 29.33 5.21 23.50
CA ASP A 32 30.57 4.53 23.14
C ASP A 32 30.46 3.78 21.80
N SER A 33 29.28 3.73 21.19
CA SER A 33 29.09 3.10 19.89
C SER A 33 29.58 4.01 18.76
N ASP A 34 30.61 3.54 18.07
CA ASP A 34 31.15 4.21 16.89
C ASP A 34 30.20 4.03 15.69
N LEU A 35 29.96 5.12 14.96
CA LEU A 35 29.35 5.07 13.64
C LEU A 35 30.28 4.30 12.69
N ILE A 36 29.88 3.08 12.32
CA ILE A 36 30.58 2.24 11.34
C ILE A 36 30.54 2.94 9.99
N GLY A 37 29.38 3.47 9.64
CA GLY A 37 29.19 4.26 8.44
C GLY A 37 27.76 4.72 8.25
N ARG A 38 27.61 5.62 7.29
CA ARG A 38 26.34 6.15 6.83
C ARG A 38 26.31 6.15 5.31
N TRP A 39 25.21 5.68 4.75
CA TRP A 39 24.99 5.67 3.31
C TRP A 39 23.71 6.41 2.95
N GLU A 40 23.76 7.23 1.90
CA GLU A 40 22.62 7.94 1.29
C GLU A 40 22.04 7.04 0.19
N GLU A 41 20.73 6.78 0.19
CA GLU A 41 20.09 6.08 -0.91
C GLU A 41 20.17 6.92 -2.18
N THR A 42 20.64 6.32 -3.27
CA THR A 42 20.78 6.99 -4.57
C THR A 42 19.88 6.40 -5.63
N SER A 43 19.39 5.19 -5.41
CA SER A 43 18.35 4.57 -6.24
C SER A 43 17.70 3.43 -5.47
N SER A 44 16.39 3.31 -5.60
CA SER A 44 15.64 2.13 -5.19
C SER A 44 14.73 1.68 -6.33
N SER A 45 14.32 0.42 -6.29
CA SER A 45 13.36 -0.15 -7.23
C SER A 45 12.56 -1.25 -6.54
N GLU A 46 11.28 -1.30 -6.87
CA GLU A 46 10.38 -2.35 -6.44
C GLU A 46 9.80 -3.04 -7.68
N GLN A 47 9.64 -4.37 -7.61
CA GLN A 47 9.09 -5.17 -8.69
C GLN A 47 8.08 -6.17 -8.14
N PHE A 48 6.93 -6.24 -8.79
CA PHE A 48 5.84 -7.14 -8.43
C PHE A 48 5.78 -8.28 -9.45
N THR A 49 5.76 -9.52 -8.97
CA THR A 49 5.64 -10.71 -9.82
C THR A 49 4.51 -11.60 -9.35
N LEU A 50 3.45 -11.67 -10.15
CA LEU A 50 2.27 -12.49 -9.89
C LEU A 50 2.43 -13.89 -10.47
N THR A 51 2.06 -14.91 -9.70
CA THR A 51 1.86 -16.29 -10.18
C THR A 51 0.47 -16.78 -9.78
N VAL A 52 -0.24 -17.42 -10.71
CA VAL A 52 -1.59 -17.97 -10.47
C VAL A 52 -1.60 -19.49 -10.44
N GLY A 53 -2.45 -20.07 -9.61
CA GLY A 53 -2.57 -21.53 -9.43
C GLY A 53 -3.39 -22.24 -10.51
N SER A 54 -4.27 -21.50 -11.20
CA SER A 54 -5.09 -22.01 -12.31
C SER A 54 -5.20 -21.01 -13.45
N ASP A 55 -5.50 -21.54 -14.65
CA ASP A 55 -5.77 -20.73 -15.84
C ASP A 55 -7.03 -19.87 -15.57
N GLN A 56 -6.89 -18.55 -15.67
CA GLN A 56 -7.96 -17.59 -15.44
C GLN A 56 -7.86 -16.38 -16.36
N GLU A 57 -8.93 -15.60 -16.44
CA GLU A 57 -8.99 -14.37 -17.22
C GLU A 57 -9.44 -13.24 -16.29
N ILE A 58 -8.70 -12.13 -16.30
CA ILE A 58 -9.05 -10.92 -15.55
C ILE A 58 -9.42 -9.80 -16.52
N ALA A 59 -10.18 -8.82 -16.05
CA ALA A 59 -10.44 -7.61 -16.84
C ALA A 59 -9.14 -6.83 -17.04
N ASN A 60 -8.96 -6.21 -18.21
CA ASN A 60 -7.81 -5.35 -18.48
C ASN A 60 -7.85 -4.12 -17.54
N PRO A 61 -6.86 -3.95 -16.63
CA PRO A 61 -6.84 -2.83 -15.70
C PRO A 61 -6.92 -1.47 -16.41
N LEU A 62 -6.23 -1.30 -17.54
CA LEU A 62 -6.24 -0.03 -18.28
C LEU A 62 -7.63 0.38 -18.78
N HIS A 63 -8.48 -0.60 -19.10
CA HIS A 63 -9.87 -0.33 -19.50
C HIS A 63 -10.73 -0.01 -18.27
N VAL A 64 -10.47 -0.72 -17.15
CA VAL A 64 -11.17 -0.56 -15.86
C VAL A 64 -10.94 0.84 -15.26
N PHE A 65 -9.76 1.42 -15.45
CA PHE A 65 -9.43 2.81 -15.08
C PHE A 65 -9.77 3.84 -16.16
N GLY A 66 -10.15 3.42 -17.37
CA GLY A 66 -10.45 4.33 -18.48
C GLY A 66 -9.24 5.06 -19.04
N ILE A 67 -8.06 4.46 -18.92
CA ILE A 67 -6.81 4.94 -19.53
C ILE A 67 -6.82 4.58 -21.03
N ASP A 68 -7.17 3.32 -21.34
CA ASP A 68 -7.30 2.78 -22.70
C ASP A 68 -8.76 2.55 -23.11
N GLU A 69 -9.00 2.58 -24.42
CA GLU A 69 -10.31 2.26 -25.00
C GLU A 69 -10.72 0.81 -24.70
N SER A 70 -11.97 0.65 -24.28
CA SER A 70 -12.60 -0.64 -24.09
C SER A 70 -12.92 -1.35 -25.43
N GLU A 71 -13.25 -2.64 -25.37
CA GLU A 71 -13.67 -3.36 -26.57
C GLU A 71 -15.11 -2.98 -26.94
N GLY A 72 -15.28 -2.43 -28.14
CA GLY A 72 -16.58 -1.99 -28.63
C GLY A 72 -16.83 -0.51 -28.33
N ALA A 73 -18.08 -0.09 -28.46
CA ALA A 73 -18.49 1.28 -28.23
C ALA A 73 -20.00 1.37 -28.02
N ILE A 74 -20.41 2.41 -27.31
CA ILE A 74 -21.79 2.88 -27.33
C ILE A 74 -21.87 4.08 -28.26
N THR A 75 -22.62 3.93 -29.34
CA THR A 75 -22.88 5.01 -30.28
C THR A 75 -23.94 5.93 -29.70
N ILE A 76 -23.60 7.21 -29.58
CA ILE A 76 -24.46 8.28 -29.10
C ILE A 76 -24.77 9.21 -30.26
N LYS A 77 -26.05 9.28 -30.63
CA LYS A 77 -26.49 10.06 -31.79
C LYS A 77 -27.57 11.06 -31.40
N GLY A 78 -27.26 12.35 -31.49
CA GLY A 78 -28.25 13.41 -31.38
C GLY A 78 -29.02 13.63 -32.69
N GLU A 79 -30.09 14.41 -32.61
CA GLU A 79 -30.87 14.79 -33.79
C GLU A 79 -30.11 15.75 -34.71
N ASN A 80 -29.23 16.57 -34.15
CA ASN A 80 -28.49 17.61 -34.86
C ASN A 80 -26.96 17.51 -34.71
N THR A 81 -26.47 16.48 -34.02
CA THR A 81 -25.04 16.21 -33.80
C THR A 81 -24.57 15.01 -34.61
N ASP A 82 -23.30 15.03 -35.03
CA ASP A 82 -22.67 13.84 -35.62
C ASP A 82 -22.58 12.73 -34.55
N PRO A 83 -22.64 11.44 -34.94
CA PRO A 83 -22.51 10.34 -33.98
C PRO A 83 -21.18 10.41 -33.24
N ILE A 84 -21.25 10.23 -31.92
CA ILE A 84 -20.11 10.17 -31.02
C ILE A 84 -20.03 8.73 -30.51
N GLU A 85 -18.83 8.14 -30.55
CA GLU A 85 -18.59 6.82 -29.99
C GLU A 85 -18.04 7.01 -28.57
N ALA A 86 -18.74 6.46 -27.58
CA ALA A 86 -18.21 6.34 -26.24
C ALA A 86 -17.47 5.01 -26.12
N THR A 87 -16.15 5.09 -26.08
CA THR A 87 -15.21 3.95 -26.13
C THR A 87 -14.56 3.65 -24.78
N TYR A 88 -14.75 4.48 -23.76
CA TYR A 88 -14.18 4.28 -22.42
C TYR A 88 -15.26 3.87 -21.41
N MET A 89 -14.92 2.94 -20.52
CA MET A 89 -15.79 2.48 -19.43
C MET A 89 -15.01 2.35 -18.12
N PRO A 90 -14.56 3.48 -17.55
CA PRO A 90 -13.91 3.48 -16.26
C PRO A 90 -14.93 3.13 -15.19
N THR A 91 -14.68 2.08 -14.42
CA THR A 91 -15.65 1.56 -13.44
C THR A 91 -15.21 1.73 -11.99
N VAL A 92 -13.92 2.02 -11.74
CA VAL A 92 -13.38 2.25 -10.39
C VAL A 92 -13.87 3.59 -9.83
N PHE A 93 -13.98 4.60 -10.69
CA PHE A 93 -14.32 5.96 -10.27
C PHE A 93 -15.83 6.22 -10.22
N ALA A 94 -16.58 5.67 -11.18
CA ALA A 94 -18.02 5.82 -11.27
C ALA A 94 -18.60 4.79 -12.27
N PRO A 95 -19.91 4.48 -12.22
CA PRO A 95 -20.58 3.67 -13.24
C PRO A 95 -20.80 4.46 -14.54
N ILE A 96 -19.72 4.85 -15.23
CA ILE A 96 -19.77 5.73 -16.40
C ILE A 96 -19.27 5.06 -17.68
N VAL A 97 -19.84 5.50 -18.79
CA VAL A 97 -19.33 5.24 -20.15
C VAL A 97 -19.14 6.59 -20.83
N ALA A 98 -17.98 6.78 -21.44
CA ALA A 98 -17.53 8.08 -21.91
C ALA A 98 -16.75 8.02 -23.23
N ASN A 99 -16.61 9.17 -23.90
CA ASN A 99 -15.78 9.34 -25.10
C ASN A 99 -14.40 9.96 -24.82
N PHE A 100 -13.99 10.04 -23.56
CA PHE A 100 -12.73 10.63 -23.13
C PHE A 100 -11.93 9.66 -22.25
N SER A 101 -10.60 9.77 -22.31
CA SER A 101 -9.68 9.06 -21.43
C SER A 101 -9.51 9.80 -20.11
N MET A 102 -9.28 9.05 -19.02
CA MET A 102 -8.98 9.62 -17.71
C MET A 102 -7.57 10.25 -17.63
N ASP A 103 -6.69 9.95 -18.57
CA ASP A 103 -5.27 10.36 -18.58
C ASP A 103 -4.89 11.19 -19.83
N GLY A 104 -5.87 11.87 -20.45
CA GLY A 104 -5.66 12.52 -21.75
C GLY A 104 -6.29 13.90 -21.88
N ASP A 105 -5.75 14.67 -22.84
CA ASP A 105 -6.37 15.91 -23.32
C ASP A 105 -7.79 15.62 -23.82
N GLN A 106 -8.76 16.39 -23.33
CA GLN A 106 -10.17 16.18 -23.64
C GLN A 106 -10.62 17.07 -24.81
N ASP A 107 -11.08 16.43 -25.88
CA ASP A 107 -11.69 17.12 -27.01
C ASP A 107 -13.21 17.26 -26.80
N TYR A 108 -13.72 18.47 -27.00
CA TYR A 108 -15.15 18.73 -26.97
C TYR A 108 -15.85 18.32 -28.29
N PRO A 109 -17.10 17.82 -28.24
CA PRO A 109 -17.91 17.64 -27.03
C PRO A 109 -17.52 16.40 -26.24
N ILE A 110 -17.55 16.52 -24.91
CA ILE A 110 -17.39 15.41 -23.99
C ILE A 110 -18.78 14.86 -23.71
N VAL A 111 -18.94 13.55 -23.87
CA VAL A 111 -20.18 12.85 -23.59
C VAL A 111 -19.90 11.72 -22.64
N GLU A 112 -20.65 11.72 -21.53
CA GLU A 112 -20.67 10.64 -20.58
C GLU A 112 -22.11 10.27 -20.25
N PHE A 113 -22.35 8.99 -20.01
CA PHE A 113 -23.58 8.57 -19.34
C PHE A 113 -23.25 7.66 -18.17
N ALA A 114 -23.97 7.90 -17.08
CA ALA A 114 -23.95 7.09 -15.88
C ALA A 114 -25.20 6.22 -15.82
N PHE A 115 -25.06 4.99 -15.35
CA PHE A 115 -26.20 4.14 -15.03
C PHE A 115 -26.38 4.06 -13.52
N LEU A 116 -27.62 4.14 -13.07
CA LEU A 116 -27.97 4.34 -11.68
C LEU A 116 -28.84 3.18 -11.20
N TYR A 117 -28.48 2.66 -10.03
CA TYR A 117 -29.28 1.72 -9.27
C TYR A 117 -29.82 2.43 -8.03
N MET A 118 -31.12 2.29 -7.79
CA MET A 118 -31.78 2.77 -6.58
C MET A 118 -31.58 1.85 -5.38
N THR A 119 -31.11 0.63 -5.64
CA THR A 119 -30.68 -0.37 -4.65
C THR A 119 -29.27 -0.86 -4.96
N ASN A 120 -28.73 -1.75 -4.15
CA ASN A 120 -27.45 -2.39 -4.47
C ASN A 120 -27.56 -3.17 -5.79
N MET A 121 -26.49 -3.11 -6.58
CA MET A 121 -26.32 -3.97 -7.75
C MET A 121 -25.94 -5.37 -7.24
N ASP A 122 -26.91 -6.17 -6.79
CA ASP A 122 -26.61 -7.47 -6.17
C ASP A 122 -26.35 -8.58 -7.20
N ASP A 123 -26.85 -8.41 -8.43
CA ASP A 123 -26.76 -9.40 -9.50
C ASP A 123 -25.62 -9.11 -10.48
N TYR A 124 -24.82 -10.14 -10.81
CA TYR A 124 -23.75 -10.09 -11.84
C TYR A 124 -24.28 -9.76 -13.24
N VAL A 125 -25.58 -9.99 -13.49
CA VAL A 125 -26.25 -9.58 -14.73
C VAL A 125 -27.54 -8.88 -14.33
N SER A 126 -27.62 -7.58 -14.61
CA SER A 126 -28.70 -6.73 -14.12
C SER A 126 -29.14 -5.69 -15.15
N HIS A 127 -30.27 -5.06 -14.84
CA HIS A 127 -30.83 -3.93 -15.56
C HIS A 127 -30.82 -2.72 -14.60
N PRO A 128 -30.28 -1.56 -15.00
CA PRO A 128 -30.25 -0.38 -14.14
C PRO A 128 -31.67 0.21 -13.98
N ASP A 129 -31.89 1.03 -12.96
CA ASP A 129 -33.18 1.71 -12.77
C ASP A 129 -33.33 2.92 -13.70
N SER A 130 -32.20 3.57 -14.00
CA SER A 130 -32.13 4.71 -14.90
C SER A 130 -30.73 4.93 -15.46
N ILE A 131 -30.66 5.71 -16.54
CA ILE A 131 -29.42 6.29 -17.09
C ILE A 131 -29.54 7.81 -17.01
N ALA A 132 -28.44 8.45 -16.63
CA ALA A 132 -28.24 9.88 -16.72
C ALA A 132 -27.15 10.17 -17.75
N MET A 133 -27.32 11.20 -18.58
CA MET A 133 -26.31 11.60 -19.57
C MET A 133 -25.96 13.06 -19.39
N VAL A 134 -24.67 13.36 -19.49
CA VAL A 134 -24.12 14.70 -19.52
C VAL A 134 -23.40 14.89 -20.86
N VAL A 135 -23.68 16.01 -21.51
CA VAL A 135 -22.95 16.45 -22.70
C VAL A 135 -22.32 17.78 -22.36
N LEU A 136 -20.99 17.84 -22.27
CA LEU A 136 -20.26 19.09 -22.18
C LEU A 136 -19.92 19.54 -23.61
N HIS A 137 -20.40 20.71 -24.00
CA HIS A 137 -20.16 21.25 -25.34
C HIS A 137 -18.87 22.08 -25.40
N ASP A 138 -18.51 22.70 -24.29
CA ASP A 138 -17.26 23.41 -24.04
C ASP A 138 -17.00 23.51 -22.51
N SER A 139 -15.97 24.25 -22.10
CA SER A 139 -15.57 24.39 -20.70
C SER A 139 -16.56 25.08 -19.77
N VAL A 140 -17.65 25.66 -20.29
CA VAL A 140 -18.64 26.40 -19.50
C VAL A 140 -20.09 26.05 -19.81
N SER A 141 -20.33 25.18 -20.80
CA SER A 141 -21.68 24.81 -21.24
C SER A 141 -21.88 23.30 -21.26
N TYR A 142 -22.96 22.86 -20.62
CA TYR A 142 -23.36 21.46 -20.61
C TYR A 142 -24.87 21.31 -20.75
N SER A 143 -25.28 20.11 -21.14
CA SER A 143 -26.67 19.68 -21.17
C SER A 143 -26.81 18.37 -20.41
N PHE A 144 -27.96 18.17 -19.77
CA PHE A 144 -28.22 17.01 -18.92
C PHE A 144 -29.57 16.39 -19.21
N GLY A 145 -29.65 15.06 -19.14
CA GLY A 145 -30.89 14.31 -19.34
C GLY A 145 -30.90 12.99 -18.59
N THR A 146 -32.09 12.44 -18.36
CA THR A 146 -32.27 11.13 -17.72
C THR A 146 -33.32 10.30 -18.43
N ALA A 147 -33.17 8.98 -18.41
CA ALA A 147 -34.16 8.02 -18.88
C ALA A 147 -34.27 6.86 -17.88
N GLY A 148 -35.45 6.27 -17.74
CA GLY A 148 -35.69 5.15 -16.83
C GLY A 148 -37.00 4.41 -17.15
N GLY A 149 -37.41 3.51 -16.26
CA GLY A 149 -38.62 2.70 -16.43
C GLY A 149 -38.44 1.57 -17.46
N GLU A 150 -39.47 1.27 -18.26
CA GLU A 150 -39.47 0.13 -19.22
C GLU A 150 -38.34 0.21 -20.27
N LEU A 151 -37.72 1.37 -20.46
CA LEU A 151 -36.57 1.51 -21.37
C LEU A 151 -35.32 0.77 -20.86
N MET A 152 -35.20 0.55 -19.54
CA MET A 152 -34.01 -0.10 -18.97
C MET A 152 -33.99 -1.61 -19.18
N ASP A 153 -35.11 -2.23 -19.56
CA ASP A 153 -35.16 -3.63 -19.98
C ASP A 153 -34.25 -3.89 -21.21
N ASN A 154 -33.94 -2.83 -21.98
CA ASN A 154 -33.05 -2.89 -23.13
C ASN A 154 -31.56 -2.73 -22.79
N VAL A 155 -31.23 -2.40 -21.54
CA VAL A 155 -29.87 -2.22 -21.03
C VAL A 155 -29.50 -3.40 -20.18
N THR A 156 -28.44 -4.11 -20.55
CA THR A 156 -27.89 -5.19 -19.71
C THR A 156 -26.51 -4.78 -19.23
N ILE A 157 -26.31 -4.78 -17.92
CA ILE A 157 -25.02 -4.56 -17.26
C ILE A 157 -24.47 -5.93 -16.84
N PHE A 158 -23.20 -6.18 -17.16
CA PHE A 158 -22.43 -7.33 -16.73
C PHE A 158 -21.44 -6.86 -15.67
N ALA A 159 -21.74 -7.16 -14.42
CA ALA A 159 -20.92 -6.77 -13.27
C ALA A 159 -19.97 -7.90 -12.86
N GLY A 160 -18.96 -7.53 -12.09
CA GLY A 160 -18.00 -8.39 -11.42
C GLY A 160 -18.08 -8.21 -9.91
N ASP A 161 -16.93 -8.31 -9.27
CA ASP A 161 -16.82 -8.23 -7.82
C ASP A 161 -17.03 -6.80 -7.30
N ILE A 162 -17.37 -6.73 -6.01
CA ILE A 162 -17.61 -5.47 -5.31
C ILE A 162 -16.26 -4.79 -5.09
N LEU A 163 -16.18 -3.48 -5.33
CA LEU A 163 -14.95 -2.71 -5.14
C LEU A 163 -14.63 -2.44 -3.66
N TYR A 164 -15.65 -2.30 -2.82
CA TYR A 164 -15.52 -1.96 -1.41
C TYR A 164 -16.20 -3.02 -0.54
N GLU A 165 -15.48 -3.57 0.44
CA GLU A 165 -16.04 -4.59 1.36
C GLU A 165 -16.99 -3.99 2.40
N GLU A 166 -16.78 -2.72 2.77
CA GLU A 166 -17.66 -1.98 3.67
C GLU A 166 -18.80 -1.29 2.91
N GLU A 167 -20.01 -1.34 3.49
CA GLU A 167 -21.12 -0.51 3.01
C GLU A 167 -20.71 0.96 3.12
N PRO A 168 -20.79 1.76 2.04
CA PRO A 168 -20.40 3.16 2.09
C PRO A 168 -21.12 3.91 3.22
N GLU A 169 -20.40 4.73 3.99
CA GLU A 169 -20.88 5.46 5.20
C GLU A 169 -22.23 6.19 5.05
N TRP A 170 -22.64 6.50 3.81
CA TRP A 170 -23.85 7.25 3.47
C TRP A 170 -25.00 6.40 2.94
N GLY A 171 -24.92 5.06 3.05
CA GLY A 171 -25.91 4.15 2.45
C GLY A 171 -25.97 4.27 0.93
N LEU A 172 -24.84 4.62 0.31
CA LEU A 172 -24.69 4.62 -1.14
C LEU A 172 -24.66 3.16 -1.63
N PRO A 173 -25.18 2.89 -2.84
CA PRO A 173 -25.13 1.55 -3.38
C PRO A 173 -23.68 1.07 -3.53
N MET A 174 -23.42 -0.18 -3.16
CA MET A 174 -22.10 -0.79 -3.38
C MET A 174 -21.72 -0.73 -4.86
N VAL A 175 -20.55 -0.18 -5.15
CA VAL A 175 -20.03 -0.09 -6.52
C VAL A 175 -19.35 -1.41 -6.87
N ARG A 176 -19.72 -1.99 -8.01
CA ARG A 176 -19.07 -3.16 -8.60
C ARG A 176 -18.28 -2.75 -9.81
N ILE A 177 -17.29 -3.57 -10.12
CA ILE A 177 -16.63 -3.53 -11.42
C ILE A 177 -17.67 -3.90 -12.47
N VAL A 178 -17.80 -3.08 -13.50
CA VAL A 178 -18.67 -3.38 -14.64
C VAL A 178 -17.81 -3.88 -15.78
N HIS A 179 -17.90 -5.17 -16.08
CA HIS A 179 -17.17 -5.81 -17.19
C HIS A 179 -17.76 -5.51 -18.56
N GLY A 180 -19.03 -5.09 -18.64
CA GLY A 180 -19.63 -4.70 -19.91
C GLY A 180 -21.07 -4.22 -19.82
N ILE A 181 -21.48 -3.56 -20.90
CA ILE A 181 -22.81 -2.99 -21.09
C ILE A 181 -23.30 -3.28 -22.50
N THR A 182 -24.55 -3.70 -22.61
CA THR A 182 -25.21 -3.90 -23.91
C THR A 182 -26.53 -3.12 -23.95
N ILE A 183 -26.72 -2.36 -25.03
CA ILE A 183 -27.97 -1.67 -25.36
C ILE A 183 -28.50 -2.27 -26.68
N LYS A 184 -29.46 -3.20 -26.59
CA LYS A 184 -29.84 -4.08 -27.73
C LYS A 184 -30.64 -3.42 -28.84
N ASP A 185 -31.54 -2.50 -28.50
CA ASP A 185 -32.38 -1.81 -29.49
C ASP A 185 -31.89 -0.38 -29.65
N THR A 186 -32.42 0.53 -28.84
CA THR A 186 -31.97 1.92 -28.71
C THR A 186 -32.64 2.48 -27.45
N ILE A 187 -31.95 3.36 -26.73
CA ILE A 187 -32.56 4.22 -25.71
C ILE A 187 -32.63 5.63 -26.27
N SER A 188 -33.80 6.25 -26.23
CA SER A 188 -33.95 7.67 -26.50
C SER A 188 -34.07 8.41 -25.19
N LEU A 189 -33.22 9.44 -25.00
CA LEU A 189 -33.37 10.38 -23.89
C LEU A 189 -33.41 11.81 -24.38
N GLU A 190 -34.16 12.65 -23.67
CA GLU A 190 -34.15 14.09 -23.87
C GLU A 190 -33.12 14.73 -22.94
N VAL A 191 -32.26 15.57 -23.51
CA VAL A 191 -31.22 16.30 -22.80
C VAL A 191 -31.52 17.79 -22.92
N ILE A 192 -31.42 18.52 -21.82
CA ILE A 192 -31.82 19.93 -21.72
C ILE A 192 -30.62 20.77 -21.29
N ASP A 193 -30.42 21.93 -21.94
CA ASP A 193 -29.41 22.92 -21.56
C ASP A 193 -29.97 23.98 -20.57
N PHE A 194 -29.10 24.85 -20.06
CA PHE A 194 -29.52 25.96 -19.16
C PHE A 194 -30.46 26.98 -19.80
N MET A 195 -30.56 27.01 -21.13
CA MET A 195 -31.43 27.90 -21.90
C MET A 195 -32.78 27.25 -22.21
N GLU A 196 -33.07 26.08 -21.62
CA GLU A 196 -34.26 25.25 -21.85
C GLU A 196 -34.38 24.74 -23.30
N ASN A 197 -33.29 24.72 -24.07
CA ASN A 197 -33.27 24.00 -25.34
C ASN A 197 -33.14 22.51 -25.06
N SER A 198 -33.98 21.70 -25.73
CA SER A 198 -33.91 20.26 -25.63
C SER A 198 -33.47 19.60 -26.94
N GLU A 199 -32.68 18.54 -26.82
CA GLU A 199 -32.29 17.67 -27.93
C GLU A 199 -32.48 16.21 -27.51
N THR A 200 -32.96 15.37 -28.43
CA THR A 200 -33.07 13.93 -28.18
C THR A 200 -31.81 13.22 -28.64
N PHE A 201 -31.23 12.42 -27.75
CA PHE A 201 -30.11 11.54 -28.04
C PHE A 201 -30.56 10.08 -28.04
N THR A 202 -29.96 9.31 -28.96
CA THR A 202 -30.17 7.88 -29.10
C THR A 202 -28.89 7.13 -28.79
N LEU A 203 -28.98 6.14 -27.90
CA LEU A 203 -27.86 5.29 -27.47
C LEU A 203 -28.11 3.87 -27.94
N ALA A 204 -27.10 3.26 -28.56
CA ALA A 204 -27.12 1.84 -28.93
C ALA A 204 -25.68 1.32 -29.04
N GLY A 205 -25.46 0.05 -28.72
CA GLY A 205 -24.15 -0.58 -28.86
C GLY A 205 -23.83 -1.58 -27.76
N GLU A 206 -22.58 -2.01 -27.77
CA GLU A 206 -22.01 -2.90 -26.77
C GLU A 206 -20.58 -2.46 -26.50
N ILE A 207 -20.25 -2.32 -25.22
CA ILE A 207 -18.91 -2.00 -24.73
C ILE A 207 -18.58 -2.98 -23.61
N LYS A 208 -17.35 -3.46 -23.56
CA LYS A 208 -16.87 -4.35 -22.50
C LYS A 208 -15.39 -4.18 -22.27
N HIS A 209 -14.92 -4.51 -21.08
CA HIS A 209 -13.49 -4.60 -20.85
C HIS A 209 -12.89 -5.73 -21.68
N GLY A 210 -11.67 -5.49 -22.17
CA GLY A 210 -10.83 -6.56 -22.68
C GLY A 210 -10.42 -7.47 -21.54
N THR A 211 -9.92 -8.66 -21.86
CA THR A 211 -9.47 -9.62 -20.85
C THR A 211 -8.01 -9.98 -21.04
N ILE A 212 -7.32 -10.22 -19.93
CA ILE A 212 -5.93 -10.67 -19.90
C ILE A 212 -5.93 -12.13 -19.44
N PRO A 213 -5.48 -13.07 -20.29
CA PRO A 213 -5.37 -14.47 -19.90
C PRO A 213 -4.11 -14.70 -19.05
N LEU A 214 -4.31 -15.30 -17.88
CA LEU A 214 -3.27 -15.73 -16.95
C LEU A 214 -3.24 -17.26 -16.93
N MET A 215 -2.08 -17.84 -17.19
CA MET A 215 -1.87 -19.29 -17.22
C MET A 215 -1.25 -19.77 -15.92
N ALA A 216 -1.69 -20.92 -15.44
CA ALA A 216 -1.21 -21.53 -14.21
C ALA A 216 0.32 -21.69 -14.20
N GLY A 217 0.96 -21.28 -13.10
CA GLY A 217 2.41 -21.42 -12.87
C GLY A 217 3.29 -20.55 -13.78
N VAL A 218 2.72 -19.58 -14.49
CA VAL A 218 3.48 -18.57 -15.26
C VAL A 218 3.67 -17.32 -14.39
N GLN A 219 4.89 -16.80 -14.37
CA GLN A 219 5.23 -15.54 -13.69
C GLN A 219 4.90 -14.36 -14.60
N TYR A 220 4.12 -13.42 -14.07
CA TYR A 220 3.71 -12.20 -14.74
C TYR A 220 4.29 -10.99 -13.99
N PRO A 221 5.18 -10.19 -14.61
CA PRO A 221 5.56 -8.91 -14.02
C PRO A 221 4.33 -8.00 -14.01
N ILE A 222 4.04 -7.41 -12.86
CA ILE A 222 2.96 -6.46 -12.68
C ILE A 222 3.58 -5.07 -12.60
N GLU A 223 3.08 -4.16 -13.43
CA GLU A 223 3.42 -2.74 -13.31
C GLU A 223 2.53 -2.14 -12.21
N ASP A 224 3.12 -1.28 -11.37
CA ASP A 224 2.37 -0.52 -10.38
C ASP A 224 1.64 0.64 -11.08
N PHE A 225 0.51 0.31 -11.71
CA PHE A 225 -0.30 1.27 -12.44
C PHE A 225 -0.90 2.33 -11.51
N ILE A 226 -1.25 1.94 -10.29
CA ILE A 226 -1.81 2.85 -9.29
C ILE A 226 -0.75 3.85 -8.88
N GLY A 227 0.44 3.37 -8.49
CA GLY A 227 1.61 4.21 -8.23
C GLY A 227 1.79 5.25 -9.33
N SER A 228 1.89 4.83 -10.58
CA SER A 228 2.08 5.74 -11.72
C SER A 228 0.94 6.74 -12.00
N LEU A 229 -0.27 6.48 -11.52
CA LEU A 229 -1.44 7.33 -11.75
C LEU A 229 -1.60 8.41 -10.66
N TRP A 230 -1.02 8.16 -9.48
CA TRP A 230 -0.95 9.12 -8.37
C TRP A 230 0.44 9.74 -8.18
N ASP A 231 1.43 9.20 -8.88
CA ASP A 231 2.69 9.88 -9.18
C ASP A 231 2.33 10.99 -10.18
N ASP A 232 1.77 12.08 -9.65
CA ASP A 232 1.50 13.33 -10.38
C ASP A 232 2.84 13.82 -10.92
N GLY A 233 3.23 13.32 -12.09
CA GLY A 233 4.61 13.33 -12.58
C GLY A 233 5.35 14.62 -12.26
N ASP A 234 6.15 14.57 -11.19
CA ASP A 234 7.29 15.39 -10.79
C ASP A 234 7.33 16.86 -11.30
N GLU A 235 6.20 17.57 -11.39
CA GLU A 235 6.25 19.03 -11.58
C GLU A 235 6.59 19.73 -10.25
N ASP A 236 6.36 19.08 -9.11
CA ASP A 236 6.65 19.60 -7.77
C ASP A 236 8.02 19.14 -7.21
N ASP A 237 8.70 18.17 -7.83
CA ASP A 237 10.02 17.67 -7.40
C ASP A 237 11.13 18.74 -7.40
N GLU A 238 10.95 19.85 -8.12
CA GLU A 238 11.89 20.97 -8.08
C GLU A 238 11.79 21.80 -6.79
N LEU A 239 10.73 21.61 -5.99
CA LEU A 239 10.43 22.41 -4.79
C LEU A 239 10.67 21.66 -3.49
N TRP A 240 11.09 20.39 -3.54
CA TRP A 240 11.40 19.61 -2.34
C TRP A 240 12.69 18.82 -2.52
N VAL A 241 13.40 18.55 -1.42
CA VAL A 241 14.57 17.66 -1.40
C VAL A 241 14.30 16.56 -0.40
N GLU A 242 14.11 15.34 -0.89
CA GLU A 242 14.05 14.13 -0.07
C GLU A 242 15.41 13.41 -0.07
N LYS A 243 15.85 12.96 1.11
CA LYS A 243 17.07 12.17 1.27
C LYS A 243 16.87 11.09 2.31
N PHE A 244 17.10 9.85 1.90
CA PHE A 244 17.09 8.71 2.79
C PHE A 244 18.51 8.28 3.15
N TYR A 245 18.77 8.07 4.44
CA TYR A 245 20.05 7.56 4.94
C TYR A 245 19.86 6.31 5.80
N VAL A 246 20.80 5.39 5.69
CA VAL A 246 20.96 4.27 6.62
C VAL A 246 22.29 4.39 7.39
N GLU A 247 22.21 4.28 8.71
CA GLU A 247 23.35 4.32 9.63
C GLU A 247 23.51 3.00 10.37
N PHE A 248 24.74 2.47 10.41
CA PHE A 248 25.07 1.27 11.18
C PHE A 248 26.08 1.61 12.28
N LEU A 249 25.79 1.15 13.49
CA LEU A 249 26.59 1.40 14.69
C LEU A 249 27.30 0.12 15.16
N SER A 250 28.46 0.28 15.80
CA SER A 250 29.35 -0.81 16.23
C SER A 250 28.76 -1.77 17.28
N ASP A 251 27.68 -1.36 17.92
CA ASP A 251 26.95 -2.09 18.96
C ASP A 251 25.73 -2.84 18.40
N ASN A 252 25.69 -3.09 17.08
CA ASN A 252 24.60 -3.79 16.41
C ASN A 252 23.24 -3.04 16.41
N THR A 253 23.26 -1.73 16.68
CA THR A 253 22.12 -0.84 16.45
C THR A 253 22.30 -0.03 15.16
N GLY A 254 21.23 0.55 14.64
CA GLY A 254 21.26 1.38 13.44
C GLY A 254 20.06 2.32 13.36
N ARG A 255 20.05 3.18 12.33
CA ARG A 255 18.95 4.13 12.08
C ARG A 255 18.66 4.27 10.60
N PHE A 256 17.38 4.32 10.28
CA PHE A 256 16.88 4.96 9.07
C PHE A 256 16.64 6.43 9.37
N ILE A 257 17.04 7.30 8.46
CA ILE A 257 16.86 8.75 8.58
C ILE A 257 16.25 9.23 7.27
N ASP A 258 15.08 9.83 7.40
CA ASP A 258 14.36 10.45 6.30
C ASP A 258 14.44 11.98 6.48
N TYR A 259 15.04 12.65 5.51
CA TYR A 259 15.17 14.10 5.50
C TYR A 259 14.35 14.65 4.37
N TRP A 260 13.47 15.60 4.67
CA TRP A 260 12.78 16.37 3.66
C TRP A 260 12.98 17.86 3.89
N GLU A 261 13.18 18.60 2.79
CA GLU A 261 13.28 20.05 2.78
C GLU A 261 12.32 20.62 1.74
N ASP A 262 11.46 21.50 2.21
CA ASP A 262 10.61 22.36 1.41
C ASP A 262 11.41 23.58 0.96
N LEU A 263 11.73 23.65 -0.33
CA LEU A 263 12.47 24.77 -0.90
C LEU A 263 11.57 26.01 -1.10
N GLU A 264 10.25 25.85 -1.16
CA GLU A 264 9.30 26.97 -1.31
C GLU A 264 9.16 27.74 0.01
N TYR A 265 8.91 27.03 1.11
CA TYR A 265 8.68 27.61 2.43
C TYR A 265 9.95 27.66 3.31
N GLY A 266 11.02 26.96 2.90
CA GLY A 266 12.29 26.91 3.61
C GLY A 266 12.23 26.12 4.92
N ASP A 267 11.24 25.24 5.04
CA ASP A 267 11.06 24.35 6.17
C ASP A 267 11.78 23.02 5.89
N SER A 268 12.42 22.46 6.91
CA SER A 268 13.06 21.15 6.82
C SER A 268 12.67 20.35 8.03
N ASP A 269 12.46 19.06 7.84
CA ASP A 269 12.16 18.15 8.93
C ASP A 269 12.88 16.82 8.68
N THR A 270 13.07 16.08 9.77
CA THR A 270 13.89 14.88 9.78
C THR A 270 13.25 13.88 10.71
N ASP A 271 12.76 12.79 10.12
CA ASP A 271 12.31 11.64 10.86
C ASP A 271 13.42 10.60 10.96
N SER A 272 13.45 9.84 12.05
CA SER A 272 14.41 8.76 12.20
C SER A 272 13.82 7.59 12.96
N SER A 273 14.11 6.39 12.49
CA SER A 273 13.65 5.13 13.12
C SER A 273 14.84 4.24 13.42
N ALA A 274 14.89 3.70 14.63
CA ALA A 274 16.00 2.89 15.10
C ALA A 274 15.73 1.40 14.85
N PHE A 275 16.77 0.67 14.48
CA PHE A 275 16.71 -0.78 14.25
C PHE A 275 17.88 -1.49 14.93
N VAL A 276 17.73 -2.80 15.09
CA VAL A 276 18.80 -3.72 15.47
C VAL A 276 19.21 -4.49 14.22
N TRP A 277 20.50 -4.75 14.05
CA TRP A 277 20.97 -5.50 12.88
C TRP A 277 21.98 -6.58 13.24
N ALA A 278 21.99 -7.61 12.41
CA ALA A 278 22.99 -8.66 12.44
C ALA A 278 23.33 -9.08 11.00
N THR A 279 24.54 -9.62 10.80
CA THR A 279 24.92 -10.17 9.50
C THR A 279 25.51 -11.56 9.63
N TRP A 280 25.26 -12.38 8.63
CA TRP A 280 25.93 -13.67 8.42
C TRP A 280 26.05 -13.91 6.92
N ASP A 281 27.22 -14.35 6.47
CA ASP A 281 27.53 -14.52 5.05
C ASP A 281 27.21 -13.26 4.22
N ASP A 282 26.20 -13.31 3.35
CA ASP A 282 25.67 -12.21 2.52
C ASP A 282 24.29 -11.73 2.98
N THR A 283 23.83 -12.16 4.16
CA THR A 283 22.55 -11.78 4.75
C THR A 283 22.74 -10.70 5.81
N LEU A 284 21.89 -9.67 5.74
CA LEU A 284 21.70 -8.61 6.71
C LEU A 284 20.28 -8.75 7.26
N ALA A 285 20.17 -9.13 8.53
CA ALA A 285 18.92 -9.07 9.27
C ALA A 285 18.74 -7.69 9.86
N ILE A 286 17.60 -7.07 9.61
CA ILE A 286 17.19 -5.81 10.22
C ILE A 286 15.91 -6.08 11.03
N THR A 287 15.97 -5.85 12.32
CA THR A 287 14.82 -5.90 13.22
C THR A 287 14.38 -4.48 13.56
N GLU A 288 13.13 -4.13 13.26
CA GLU A 288 12.56 -2.80 13.51
C GLU A 288 11.28 -2.89 14.35
N LYS A 289 10.98 -1.82 15.08
CA LYS A 289 9.73 -1.63 15.80
C LYS A 289 8.77 -0.79 14.96
N HIS A 290 7.57 -1.30 14.72
CA HIS A 290 6.47 -0.59 14.07
C HIS A 290 5.38 -0.23 15.08
N GLU A 291 4.83 0.98 14.93
CA GLU A 291 3.62 1.40 15.64
C GLU A 291 2.47 1.40 14.66
N ASP A 292 1.40 0.72 15.03
CA ASP A 292 0.23 0.55 14.19
C ASP A 292 -1.03 0.90 14.98
N TRP A 293 -2.05 1.40 14.31
CA TRP A 293 -3.34 1.72 14.91
C TRP A 293 -4.29 0.53 14.78
N ASP A 294 -4.57 -0.15 15.89
CA ASP A 294 -5.59 -1.20 15.95
C ASP A 294 -6.97 -0.52 15.96
N GLU A 295 -7.60 -0.42 14.77
CA GLU A 295 -8.91 0.22 14.59
C GLU A 295 -9.99 -0.39 15.48
N ASP A 296 -9.92 -1.69 15.70
CA ASP A 296 -10.90 -2.44 16.45
C ASP A 296 -10.83 -2.22 17.96
N LYS A 297 -9.67 -1.77 18.42
CA LYS A 297 -9.41 -1.47 19.84
C LYS A 297 -9.22 0.00 20.10
N GLU A 298 -9.22 0.81 19.05
CA GLU A 298 -8.97 2.25 19.07
C GLU A 298 -7.68 2.56 19.86
N GLU A 299 -6.61 1.79 19.64
CA GLU A 299 -5.32 1.97 20.33
C GLU A 299 -4.11 1.66 19.44
N TYR A 300 -2.97 2.29 19.76
CA TYR A 300 -1.70 1.98 19.10
C TYR A 300 -1.10 0.69 19.66
N ILE A 301 -0.74 -0.23 18.78
CA ILE A 301 0.00 -1.45 19.07
C ILE A 301 1.44 -1.34 18.57
N VAL A 302 2.33 -2.12 19.18
CA VAL A 302 3.74 -2.16 18.84
C VAL A 302 4.09 -3.54 18.31
N ILE A 303 4.50 -3.59 17.06
CA ILE A 303 4.94 -4.81 16.37
C ILE A 303 6.47 -4.75 16.22
N THR A 304 7.14 -5.89 16.27
CA THR A 304 8.57 -5.98 15.98
C THR A 304 8.75 -6.97 14.84
N GLU A 305 9.38 -6.53 13.77
CA GLU A 305 9.52 -7.31 12.54
C GLU A 305 11.01 -7.46 12.22
N THR A 306 11.41 -8.64 11.73
CA THR A 306 12.76 -8.86 11.22
C THR A 306 12.70 -9.17 9.73
N ILE A 307 13.42 -8.41 8.93
CA ILE A 307 13.62 -8.67 7.51
C ILE A 307 15.04 -9.19 7.31
N ASP A 308 15.16 -10.31 6.59
CA ASP A 308 16.42 -10.78 6.06
C ASP A 308 16.61 -10.25 4.63
N ALA A 309 17.63 -9.42 4.44
CA ALA A 309 18.00 -8.87 3.15
C ALA A 309 19.37 -9.39 2.70
N ILE A 310 19.55 -9.59 1.40
CA ILE A 310 20.86 -9.82 0.82
C ILE A 310 21.57 -8.47 0.75
N TYR A 311 22.81 -8.40 1.25
CA TYR A 311 23.60 -7.16 1.23
C TYR A 311 24.97 -7.36 0.61
N LYS A 312 25.50 -6.28 0.03
CA LYS A 312 26.85 -6.25 -0.55
C LYS A 312 27.47 -4.88 -0.38
N ILE A 313 28.75 -4.84 0.00
CA ILE A 313 29.53 -3.60 0.06
C ILE A 313 30.73 -3.69 -0.88
N GLU A 314 30.76 -2.85 -1.91
CA GLU A 314 31.88 -2.74 -2.85
C GLU A 314 32.22 -1.27 -3.13
N ASN A 315 33.50 -0.90 -3.02
CA ASN A 315 33.95 0.48 -3.23
C ASN A 315 33.17 1.53 -2.40
N SER A 316 32.81 1.16 -1.17
CA SER A 316 31.98 1.97 -0.26
C SER A 316 30.53 2.18 -0.72
N VAL A 317 30.05 1.45 -1.72
CA VAL A 317 28.64 1.41 -2.10
C VAL A 317 27.98 0.22 -1.43
N LEU A 318 26.86 0.46 -0.74
CA LEU A 318 26.03 -0.56 -0.10
C LEU A 318 24.85 -0.89 -1.03
N SER A 319 24.71 -2.15 -1.42
CA SER A 319 23.55 -2.67 -2.12
C SER A 319 22.77 -3.57 -1.17
N ILE A 320 21.45 -3.37 -1.11
CA ILE A 320 20.52 -4.18 -0.32
C ILE A 320 19.42 -4.68 -1.26
N SER A 321 19.04 -5.94 -1.14
CA SER A 321 17.89 -6.50 -1.84
C SER A 321 17.14 -7.50 -0.97
N ALA A 322 15.82 -7.48 -1.02
CA ALA A 322 14.95 -8.41 -0.30
C ALA A 322 13.84 -8.89 -1.23
N GLU A 323 13.35 -10.11 -1.00
CA GLU A 323 12.19 -10.66 -1.69
C GLU A 323 11.26 -11.24 -0.64
N PHE A 324 9.97 -10.94 -0.75
CA PHE A 324 8.94 -11.49 0.12
C PHE A 324 7.72 -11.89 -0.72
N ASP A 325 7.01 -12.92 -0.27
CA ASP A 325 5.76 -13.35 -0.88
C ASP A 325 4.60 -12.81 -0.06
N PHE A 326 3.85 -11.88 -0.65
CA PHE A 326 2.70 -11.25 -0.01
C PHE A 326 1.60 -12.25 0.34
N CYS A 327 1.44 -13.34 -0.43
CA CYS A 327 0.41 -14.33 -0.13
C CYS A 327 0.81 -15.29 1.01
N GLU A 328 2.10 -15.44 1.30
CA GLU A 328 2.62 -16.34 2.34
C GLU A 328 2.81 -15.67 3.70
N ASP A 329 2.36 -14.41 3.86
CA ASP A 329 2.79 -13.51 4.95
C ASP A 329 2.99 -14.23 6.28
N GLU A 330 4.22 -14.15 6.78
CA GLU A 330 4.85 -15.09 7.74
C GLU A 330 4.26 -14.95 9.17
N TYR A 331 3.31 -14.03 9.35
CA TYR A 331 2.80 -13.58 10.64
C TYR A 331 1.30 -13.87 10.84
N GLU A 332 0.56 -14.24 9.79
CA GLU A 332 -0.80 -14.79 9.87
C GLU A 332 -0.92 -16.12 9.10
N ASP A 333 -2.01 -16.87 9.29
CA ASP A 333 -2.27 -18.03 8.44
C ASP A 333 -2.20 -17.59 6.97
N PRO A 334 -1.45 -18.28 6.09
CA PRO A 334 -1.23 -17.83 4.72
C PRO A 334 -2.58 -17.55 4.05
N LEU A 335 -2.64 -16.43 3.32
CA LEU A 335 -3.87 -16.02 2.66
C LEU A 335 -4.33 -17.17 1.76
N SER A 336 -5.62 -17.50 1.84
CA SER A 336 -6.18 -18.43 0.87
C SER A 336 -5.96 -17.86 -0.55
N PRO A 337 -5.76 -18.69 -1.59
CA PRO A 337 -5.51 -18.20 -2.96
C PRO A 337 -6.53 -17.18 -3.47
N TYR A 338 -7.78 -17.28 -2.99
CA TYR A 338 -8.85 -16.34 -3.27
C TYR A 338 -8.70 -15.03 -2.48
N ALA A 339 -8.41 -15.13 -1.18
CA ALA A 339 -8.19 -13.95 -0.34
C ALA A 339 -6.96 -13.14 -0.81
N CYS A 340 -5.87 -13.81 -1.20
CA CYS A 340 -4.73 -13.10 -1.78
C CYS A 340 -5.14 -12.36 -3.06
N GLY A 341 -5.88 -13.02 -3.96
CA GLY A 341 -6.39 -12.38 -5.18
C GLY A 341 -7.31 -11.19 -4.93
N ASP A 342 -8.17 -11.26 -3.91
CA ASP A 342 -9.03 -10.14 -3.50
C ASP A 342 -8.23 -8.98 -2.91
N SER A 343 -7.14 -9.25 -2.18
CA SER A 343 -6.24 -8.20 -1.73
C SER A 343 -5.57 -7.49 -2.91
N LEU A 344 -5.21 -8.17 -4.00
CA LEU A 344 -4.48 -7.55 -5.13
C LEU A 344 -5.29 -6.54 -5.97
N ARG A 345 -6.55 -6.27 -5.59
CA ARG A 345 -7.36 -5.20 -6.17
C ARG A 345 -6.71 -3.82 -6.03
N PHE A 346 -5.88 -3.61 -5.00
CA PHE A 346 -5.12 -2.35 -4.86
C PHE A 346 -4.07 -2.15 -5.97
N LEU A 347 -3.63 -3.21 -6.64
CA LEU A 347 -2.79 -3.13 -7.84
C LEU A 347 -3.61 -2.98 -9.14
N GLY A 348 -4.92 -2.77 -9.02
CA GLY A 348 -5.84 -2.75 -10.16
C GLY A 348 -6.10 -4.13 -10.78
N LEU A 349 -5.72 -5.21 -10.11
CA LEU A 349 -5.93 -6.58 -10.58
C LEU A 349 -7.23 -7.12 -10.01
N PHE A 350 -8.24 -7.25 -10.86
CA PHE A 350 -9.59 -7.60 -10.43
C PHE A 350 -10.05 -8.96 -10.92
N GLY A 351 -10.74 -9.72 -10.06
CA GLY A 351 -11.30 -11.03 -10.38
C GLY A 351 -10.30 -12.17 -10.34
N LEU A 352 -9.20 -12.02 -9.59
CA LEU A 352 -8.23 -13.09 -9.33
C LEU A 352 -8.81 -14.08 -8.32
N ASN A 353 -8.98 -15.34 -8.73
CA ASN A 353 -9.67 -16.36 -7.92
C ASN A 353 -8.74 -17.42 -7.32
N ASP A 354 -7.51 -17.51 -7.83
CA ASP A 354 -6.55 -18.57 -7.47
C ASP A 354 -5.12 -18.05 -7.66
N VAL A 355 -4.66 -17.24 -6.71
CA VAL A 355 -3.29 -16.70 -6.68
C VAL A 355 -2.38 -17.68 -5.94
N GLU A 356 -1.29 -18.06 -6.59
CA GLU A 356 -0.26 -18.91 -5.98
C GLU A 356 0.72 -18.07 -5.16
N SER A 357 1.19 -16.96 -5.72
CA SER A 357 2.10 -16.03 -5.05
C SER A 357 2.05 -14.64 -5.66
N LEU A 358 2.40 -13.65 -4.83
CA LEU A 358 2.81 -12.33 -5.29
C LEU A 358 4.16 -12.03 -4.67
N ILE A 359 5.22 -12.18 -5.46
CA ILE A 359 6.58 -11.86 -5.03
C ILE A 359 6.82 -10.37 -5.21
N ILE A 360 7.22 -9.72 -4.14
CA ILE A 360 7.67 -8.33 -4.13
C ILE A 360 9.18 -8.34 -3.93
N SER A 361 9.89 -7.88 -4.96
CA SER A 361 11.35 -7.80 -4.95
C SER A 361 11.77 -6.33 -4.82
N PHE A 362 12.44 -6.02 -3.73
CA PHE A 362 13.01 -4.70 -3.46
C PHE A 362 14.52 -4.71 -3.69
N SER A 363 15.05 -3.64 -4.30
CA SER A 363 16.49 -3.41 -4.33
C SER A 363 16.82 -1.93 -4.17
N ALA A 364 17.88 -1.63 -3.43
CA ALA A 364 18.36 -0.27 -3.22
C ALA A 364 19.89 -0.18 -3.21
N ILE A 365 20.39 0.94 -3.72
CA ILE A 365 21.80 1.29 -3.78
C ILE A 365 22.02 2.53 -2.93
N HIS A 366 23.01 2.48 -2.05
CA HIS A 366 23.35 3.55 -1.16
C HIS A 366 24.83 3.91 -1.26
N ASP A 367 25.13 5.19 -1.42
CA ASP A 367 26.49 5.72 -1.50
C ASP A 367 26.97 6.21 -0.13
N TYR A 368 28.22 5.87 0.20
CA TYR A 368 28.79 6.29 1.47
C TYR A 368 28.95 7.80 1.58
N ASP A 369 28.28 8.40 2.57
CA ASP A 369 28.24 9.86 2.81
C ASP A 369 29.51 10.39 3.52
N GLY A 370 30.46 9.52 3.85
CA GLY A 370 31.74 9.96 4.43
C GLY A 370 31.68 10.32 5.92
N LYS A 371 30.51 10.20 6.58
CA LYS A 371 30.39 10.41 8.03
C LYS A 371 30.89 9.20 8.82
N THR A 372 31.82 9.47 9.73
CA THR A 372 32.36 8.56 10.77
C THR A 372 32.51 9.29 12.08
N GLY A 373 32.42 8.60 13.22
CA GLY A 373 32.84 9.13 14.53
C GLY A 373 31.83 8.92 15.65
N THR A 374 32.15 9.49 16.83
CA THR A 374 31.38 9.37 18.07
C THR A 374 30.14 10.26 18.06
N ARG A 375 28.98 9.66 18.33
CA ARG A 375 27.67 10.32 18.28
C ARG A 375 27.42 11.09 19.59
N THR A 376 26.89 12.32 19.51
CA THR A 376 26.71 13.23 20.67
C THR A 376 25.26 13.60 20.96
N ASP A 377 24.35 13.06 20.17
CA ASP A 377 22.92 13.38 20.12
C ASP A 377 22.02 12.26 20.70
N LEU A 378 22.58 11.16 21.22
CA LEU A 378 21.75 10.07 21.77
C LEU A 378 21.03 10.49 23.04
N VAL A 379 19.75 10.18 23.07
CA VAL A 379 18.92 10.22 24.26
C VAL A 379 18.64 8.76 24.55
N PHE A 380 19.18 8.24 25.66
CA PHE A 380 19.01 6.84 26.03
C PHE A 380 17.54 6.42 25.88
N ASN A 381 17.29 5.51 24.95
CA ASN A 381 15.97 5.05 24.58
C ASN A 381 15.94 3.52 24.49
N GLN A 382 14.81 2.94 24.89
CA GLN A 382 14.52 1.54 24.61
C GLN A 382 14.15 1.42 23.13
N ILE A 383 14.87 0.57 22.40
CA ILE A 383 14.63 0.33 20.97
C ILE A 383 13.53 -0.72 20.82
N MET A 384 13.63 -1.84 21.55
CA MET A 384 12.64 -2.92 21.55
C MET A 384 12.80 -3.86 22.76
N PRO A 385 11.77 -4.63 23.14
CA PRO A 385 10.38 -4.36 22.85
C PRO A 385 9.93 -3.09 23.60
N GLY A 386 8.86 -2.43 23.19
CA GLY A 386 8.33 -1.26 23.91
C GLY A 386 7.69 -1.63 25.26
N ASP A 387 7.45 -0.63 26.11
CA ASP A 387 6.60 -0.82 27.29
C ASP A 387 5.18 -1.24 26.83
N GLY A 388 4.64 -2.31 27.41
CA GLY A 388 3.31 -2.84 27.05
C GLY A 388 3.28 -3.78 25.85
N SER A 389 4.43 -4.05 25.21
CA SER A 389 4.50 -5.02 24.12
C SER A 389 4.06 -6.42 24.57
N ILE A 390 3.23 -7.06 23.74
CA ILE A 390 2.85 -8.46 23.88
C ILE A 390 3.72 -9.27 22.95
N ILE A 391 4.29 -10.36 23.47
CA ILE A 391 5.15 -11.26 22.73
C ILE A 391 4.40 -12.58 22.60
N GLU A 392 3.96 -12.91 21.40
CA GLU A 392 3.30 -14.19 21.12
C GLU A 392 4.30 -15.23 20.63
N ILE A 393 4.28 -16.39 21.27
CA ILE A 393 5.15 -17.52 20.92
C ILE A 393 4.25 -18.67 20.45
N THR A 394 4.30 -18.93 19.14
CA THR A 394 3.49 -19.96 18.48
C THR A 394 4.28 -21.26 18.35
N SER A 395 3.73 -22.28 17.69
CA SER A 395 4.52 -23.46 17.30
C SER A 395 5.58 -23.14 16.26
N ASP A 396 5.33 -22.11 15.46
CA ASP A 396 5.96 -21.92 14.17
C ASP A 396 7.16 -20.99 14.35
N ASN A 397 7.00 -19.87 15.06
CA ASN A 397 8.10 -18.97 15.39
C ASN A 397 9.03 -19.49 16.50
N ALA A 398 8.59 -20.47 17.31
CA ALA A 398 9.32 -20.87 18.51
C ALA A 398 10.75 -21.37 18.22
N TRP A 399 11.00 -21.91 17.03
CA TRP A 399 12.27 -22.57 16.72
C TRP A 399 13.22 -21.73 15.88
N THR A 400 12.70 -20.74 15.16
CA THR A 400 13.44 -19.86 14.25
C THR A 400 13.77 -18.53 14.91
N ASP A 401 12.89 -18.05 15.79
CA ASP A 401 12.93 -16.66 16.21
C ASP A 401 13.52 -16.48 17.61
N SER A 402 13.91 -15.24 17.87
CA SER A 402 14.41 -14.80 19.16
C SER A 402 13.71 -13.53 19.61
N LEU A 403 13.32 -13.49 20.87
CA LEU A 403 12.94 -12.26 21.53
C LEU A 403 14.17 -11.35 21.64
N VAL A 404 14.09 -10.14 21.08
CA VAL A 404 15.17 -9.16 21.14
C VAL A 404 14.80 -8.04 22.12
N PHE A 405 15.65 -7.83 23.13
CA PHE A 405 15.66 -6.61 23.93
C PHE A 405 16.84 -5.77 23.50
N ALA A 406 16.61 -4.51 23.15
CA ALA A 406 17.65 -3.58 22.76
C ALA A 406 17.36 -2.17 23.25
N TRP A 407 18.42 -1.44 23.56
CA TRP A 407 18.39 -0.03 23.93
C TRP A 407 19.62 0.69 23.40
N GLU A 408 19.52 2.02 23.23
CA GLU A 408 20.67 2.82 22.84
C GLU A 408 21.79 2.68 23.89
N SER A 409 23.02 2.46 23.45
CA SER A 409 24.15 2.44 24.37
C SER A 409 24.36 3.82 25.01
N ALA A 410 24.62 3.83 26.32
CA ALA A 410 24.93 5.03 27.08
C ALA A 410 26.40 5.03 27.52
N ASP A 411 26.99 6.23 27.60
CA ASP A 411 28.28 6.50 28.23
C ASP A 411 28.07 6.92 29.69
N HIS A 412 29.08 6.61 30.51
CA HIS A 412 29.14 7.03 31.88
C HIS A 412 29.29 8.56 31.95
N VAL A 413 28.46 9.23 32.75
CA VAL A 413 28.44 10.72 32.90
C VAL A 413 29.81 11.33 33.27
N PHE A 414 30.76 10.51 33.70
CA PHE A 414 32.13 10.92 34.08
C PHE A 414 33.23 10.36 33.15
N GLY A 415 32.89 9.71 32.04
CA GLY A 415 33.76 9.38 30.90
C GLY A 415 34.80 8.27 31.08
N ASP A 416 34.78 7.51 32.18
CA ASP A 416 35.81 6.49 32.48
C ASP A 416 35.23 5.23 33.18
N GLY A 417 34.17 4.60 32.65
CA GLY A 417 33.70 3.31 33.18
C GLY A 417 32.56 2.65 32.40
N ASP A 418 32.52 1.32 32.43
CA ASP A 418 31.45 0.54 31.77
C ASP A 418 30.08 0.91 32.34
N VAL A 419 29.13 1.24 31.46
CA VAL A 419 27.73 1.42 31.86
C VAL A 419 27.11 0.05 32.15
N THR A 420 26.58 -0.11 33.35
CA THR A 420 25.84 -1.31 33.75
C THR A 420 24.35 -1.04 33.66
N TYR A 421 23.65 -1.78 32.80
CA TYR A 421 22.21 -1.78 32.67
C TYR A 421 21.58 -2.72 33.70
N TRP A 422 20.47 -2.28 34.28
CA TRP A 422 19.72 -3.00 35.31
C TRP A 422 18.33 -3.31 34.76
N PRO A 423 18.19 -4.34 33.89
CA PRO A 423 16.90 -4.71 33.34
C PRO A 423 16.00 -5.24 34.47
N GLU A 424 14.81 -4.67 34.60
CA GLU A 424 13.74 -5.17 35.46
C GLU A 424 12.66 -5.78 34.58
N LEU A 425 12.56 -7.11 34.59
CA LEU A 425 11.46 -7.80 33.93
C LEU A 425 10.21 -7.70 34.82
N SER A 426 9.03 -7.63 34.19
CA SER A 426 7.74 -7.63 34.88
C SER A 426 6.73 -8.48 34.10
N GLY A 427 5.55 -8.73 34.67
CA GLY A 427 4.54 -9.59 34.06
C GLY A 427 4.95 -11.07 34.01
N ASP A 428 4.53 -11.78 32.95
CA ASP A 428 4.80 -13.22 32.80
C ASP A 428 6.27 -13.53 32.54
N LEU A 429 7.02 -12.59 31.94
CA LEU A 429 8.46 -12.71 31.68
C LEU A 429 9.28 -12.95 32.96
N ASN A 430 8.83 -12.50 34.13
CA ASN A 430 9.48 -12.76 35.41
C ASN A 430 9.49 -14.25 35.82
N ASN A 431 8.59 -15.06 35.25
CA ASN A 431 8.55 -16.50 35.52
C ASN A 431 9.62 -17.26 34.73
N PHE A 432 10.11 -16.65 33.65
CA PHE A 432 11.15 -17.19 32.81
C PHE A 432 12.47 -16.55 33.28
N PHE A 433 13.38 -17.33 33.88
CA PHE A 433 14.69 -16.82 34.33
C PHE A 433 15.61 -16.52 33.13
N LEU A 434 15.20 -15.61 32.24
CA LEU A 434 15.79 -15.38 30.92
C LEU A 434 16.98 -14.42 30.97
N MET A 435 17.00 -13.52 31.95
CA MET A 435 18.06 -12.53 32.09
C MET A 435 18.82 -12.69 33.40
N THR A 436 20.15 -12.83 33.31
CA THR A 436 21.02 -12.73 34.50
C THR A 436 21.16 -11.27 34.92
N SER A 437 21.32 -11.05 36.22
CA SER A 437 21.66 -9.77 36.85
C SER A 437 22.65 -8.94 36.04
N ASN A 438 22.41 -7.63 35.95
CA ASN A 438 23.35 -6.57 35.55
C ASN A 438 24.22 -6.85 34.33
N THR A 439 24.01 -6.12 33.25
CA THR A 439 24.72 -6.33 32.00
C THR A 439 25.40 -5.08 31.50
N THR A 440 26.47 -5.24 30.73
CA THR A 440 27.10 -4.18 29.93
C THR A 440 26.65 -4.22 28.48
N ASP A 441 25.97 -5.29 28.07
CA ASP A 441 25.47 -5.47 26.70
C ASP A 441 24.16 -4.71 26.56
N ASN A 442 24.01 -3.95 25.47
CA ASN A 442 22.80 -3.18 25.16
C ASN A 442 21.81 -3.91 24.24
N ILE A 443 22.14 -5.13 23.82
CA ILE A 443 21.28 -6.02 23.04
C ILE A 443 21.29 -7.42 23.65
N TRP A 444 20.10 -7.98 23.83
CA TRP A 444 19.87 -9.29 24.42
C TRP A 444 18.91 -10.08 23.53
N LYS A 445 19.37 -11.23 23.01
CA LYS A 445 18.55 -12.12 22.17
C LYS A 445 18.25 -13.41 22.93
N ILE A 446 16.97 -13.75 23.06
CA ILE A 446 16.49 -14.94 23.75
C ILE A 446 15.69 -15.80 22.76
N PRO A 447 16.20 -16.96 22.34
CA PRO A 447 15.46 -17.83 21.44
C PRO A 447 14.10 -18.25 22.03
N TYR A 448 13.03 -18.18 21.25
CA TYR A 448 11.68 -18.49 21.74
C TYR A 448 11.53 -19.92 22.27
N HIS A 449 12.26 -20.88 21.70
CA HIS A 449 12.24 -22.28 22.17
C HIS A 449 12.80 -22.42 23.59
N HIS A 450 13.60 -21.48 24.09
CA HIS A 450 14.02 -21.46 25.50
C HIS A 450 12.92 -20.97 26.45
N ILE A 451 11.94 -20.23 25.93
CA ILE A 451 10.80 -19.72 26.68
C ILE A 451 9.71 -20.79 26.75
N LYS A 452 9.42 -21.49 25.64
CA LYS A 452 8.35 -22.52 25.51
C LYS A 452 8.42 -23.70 26.49
N TYR A 453 9.57 -23.97 27.11
CA TYR A 453 9.73 -25.07 28.08
C TYR A 453 9.38 -24.68 29.53
N TYR A 454 8.98 -23.44 29.77
CA TYR A 454 8.47 -22.92 31.05
C TYR A 454 7.00 -22.53 30.90
#